data_AF-N0CXT8-F1
#
_entry.id   AF-N0CXT8-F1
#
_cell.length_a   1.000
_cell.length_b   1.000
_cell.length_c   1.000
_cell.angle_alpha   90.00
_cell.angle_beta   90.00
_cell.angle_gamma   90.00
#
_symmetry.space_group_name_H-M   'P 1'
#
loop_
_entity.id
_entity.type
_entity.pdbx_description
1 polymer ?
#
loop_
_entity_poly.entity_id
_entity_poly.type
_entity_poly.pdbx_seq_one_letter_code
_entity_poly.pdbx_strand_id
1 'polypeptide(L)'
;MDLILDPIGGPTRLASFEALAPLGRVALYGESARPPPDLHLPVWTNNHALTGYSIGDLSRRAPETLRRHALAALGLVASGAVRIDITAEYDLAEAPEAQRLLEAGENTGKAVLRVRR
;
A
#
# COMPACT_ATOMS: atom_id res chain seq x y z
N MET A 1 -14.29 2.21 -12.96
CA MET A 1 -12.98 2.77 -12.57
C MET A 1 -11.91 2.23 -13.50
N ASP A 2 -10.94 3.03 -13.93
CA ASP A 2 -9.88 2.56 -14.86
C ASP A 2 -8.70 1.92 -14.13
N LEU A 3 -8.44 2.34 -12.89
CA LEU A 3 -7.37 1.83 -12.04
C LEU A 3 -7.86 1.66 -10.60
N ILE A 4 -7.59 0.51 -10.01
CA ILE A 4 -7.78 0.26 -8.58
C ILE A 4 -6.44 -0.15 -7.96
N LEU A 5 -6.10 0.47 -6.83
CA LEU A 5 -4.93 0.12 -6.03
C LEU A 5 -5.40 -0.76 -4.87
N ASP A 6 -4.93 -2.01 -4.81
CA ASP A 6 -5.39 -2.99 -3.82
C ASP A 6 -4.27 -3.44 -2.87
N PRO A 7 -4.29 -3.00 -1.60
CA PRO A 7 -3.42 -3.52 -0.54
C PRO A 7 -4.07 -4.65 0.28
N ILE A 8 -5.37 -4.91 0.11
CA ILE A 8 -6.17 -5.72 1.03
C ILE A 8 -6.22 -7.17 0.57
N GLY A 9 -6.62 -7.41 -0.68
CA GLY A 9 -6.88 -8.75 -1.17
C GLY A 9 -8.17 -9.39 -0.66
N GLY A 10 -8.19 -10.72 -0.60
CA GLY A 10 -9.40 -11.44 -0.19
C GLY A 10 -10.65 -11.11 -1.04
N PRO A 11 -11.84 -11.10 -0.43
CA PRO A 11 -13.10 -10.69 -1.07
C PRO A 11 -13.08 -9.27 -1.66
N THR A 12 -12.31 -8.35 -1.06
CA THR A 12 -12.16 -6.97 -1.56
C THR A 12 -11.58 -6.94 -2.98
N ARG A 13 -10.73 -7.92 -3.32
CA ARG A 13 -10.18 -8.03 -4.66
C ARG A 13 -11.24 -8.38 -5.69
N LEU A 14 -12.16 -9.30 -5.36
CA LEU A 14 -13.25 -9.65 -6.26
C LEU A 14 -14.17 -8.45 -6.53
N ALA A 15 -14.55 -7.73 -5.47
CA ALA A 15 -15.32 -6.49 -5.58
C ALA A 15 -14.60 -5.42 -6.42
N SER A 16 -13.27 -5.35 -6.35
CA SER A 16 -12.47 -4.48 -7.21
C SER A 16 -12.64 -4.83 -8.68
N PHE A 17 -12.67 -6.11 -9.04
CA PHE A 17 -12.90 -6.56 -10.42
C PHE A 17 -14.30 -6.26 -10.93
N GLU A 18 -15.31 -6.26 -10.07
CA GLU A 18 -16.68 -5.86 -10.41
C GLU A 18 -16.82 -4.35 -10.66
N ALA A 19 -16.04 -3.52 -9.96
CA ALA A 19 -16.07 -2.06 -10.08
C ALA A 19 -15.19 -1.50 -11.23
N LEU A 20 -14.39 -2.35 -11.88
CA LEU A 20 -13.54 -1.98 -13.01
C LEU A 20 -14.37 -1.67 -14.26
N ALA A 21 -13.98 -0.61 -14.95
CA ALA A 21 -14.45 -0.35 -16.32
C ALA A 21 -13.78 -1.34 -17.29
N PRO A 22 -14.39 -1.61 -18.46
CA PRO A 22 -13.73 -2.36 -19.53
C PRO A 22 -12.32 -1.83 -19.80
N LEU A 23 -11.36 -2.74 -19.99
CA LEU A 23 -9.92 -2.45 -20.18
C LEU A 23 -9.21 -1.87 -18.93
N GLY A 24 -9.88 -1.80 -17.79
CA GLY A 24 -9.30 -1.30 -16.55
C GLY A 24 -8.34 -2.28 -15.87
N ARG A 25 -7.62 -1.80 -14.85
CA ARG A 25 -6.55 -2.55 -14.17
C ARG A 25 -6.65 -2.51 -12.65
N VAL A 26 -6.33 -3.62 -12.00
CA VAL A 26 -5.98 -3.64 -10.56
C VAL A 26 -4.46 -3.74 -10.39
N ALA A 27 -3.90 -2.88 -9.55
CA ALA A 27 -2.50 -2.93 -9.12
C ALA A 27 -2.41 -3.41 -7.66
N LEU A 28 -1.84 -4.58 -7.47
CA LEU A 28 -1.65 -5.23 -6.17
C LEU A 28 -0.34 -4.75 -5.54
N TYR A 29 -0.41 -4.28 -4.30
CA TYR A 29 0.78 -3.87 -3.55
C TYR A 29 0.77 -4.29 -2.07
N GLY A 30 -0.17 -5.17 -1.70
CA GLY A 30 -0.27 -5.76 -0.37
C GLY A 30 -1.26 -6.94 -0.35
N GLU A 31 -1.23 -7.69 0.75
CA GLU A 31 -2.17 -8.76 1.07
C GLU A 31 -2.41 -8.74 2.58
N SER A 32 -3.30 -7.85 3.03
CA SER A 32 -3.68 -7.74 4.44
C SER A 32 -4.76 -8.75 4.85
N ALA A 33 -5.56 -9.24 3.91
CA ALA A 33 -6.57 -10.26 4.15
C ALA A 33 -5.94 -11.63 4.45
N ARG A 34 -6.58 -12.39 5.35
CA ARG A 34 -6.26 -13.80 5.63
C ARG A 34 -7.55 -14.60 5.72
N PRO A 35 -7.59 -15.87 5.24
CA PRO A 35 -6.60 -16.56 4.40
C PRO A 35 -6.60 -16.03 2.95
N PRO A 36 -5.56 -16.31 2.14
CA PRO A 36 -5.57 -15.94 0.73
C PRO A 36 -6.75 -16.65 0.03
N PRO A 37 -7.56 -15.93 -0.78
CA PRO A 37 -8.69 -16.55 -1.46
C PRO A 37 -8.20 -17.46 -2.60
N ASP A 38 -8.99 -18.50 -2.92
CA ASP A 38 -8.92 -19.18 -4.21
C ASP A 38 -9.29 -18.17 -5.31
N LEU A 39 -8.26 -17.64 -5.96
CA LEU A 39 -8.40 -16.46 -6.80
C LEU A 39 -8.74 -16.85 -8.24
N HIS A 40 -10.01 -17.17 -8.51
CA HIS A 40 -10.52 -17.26 -9.88
C HIS A 40 -10.97 -15.87 -10.36
N LEU A 41 -10.13 -15.19 -11.14
CA LEU A 41 -10.42 -13.86 -11.69
C LEU A 41 -10.74 -13.96 -13.19
N PRO A 42 -11.95 -13.59 -13.64
CA PRO A 42 -12.36 -13.71 -15.04
C PRO A 42 -11.87 -12.51 -15.87
N VAL A 43 -10.55 -12.25 -15.85
CA VAL A 43 -9.92 -11.04 -16.42
C VAL A 43 -10.25 -10.83 -17.91
N TRP A 44 -10.53 -11.90 -18.65
CA TRP A 44 -10.89 -11.85 -20.07
C TRP A 44 -12.28 -11.27 -20.34
N THR A 45 -13.21 -11.30 -19.37
CA THR A 45 -14.62 -10.94 -19.59
C THR A 45 -14.81 -9.48 -20.00
N ASN A 46 -13.89 -8.60 -19.58
CA ASN A 46 -13.87 -7.17 -19.91
C ASN A 46 -12.45 -6.67 -20.25
N ASN A 47 -11.56 -7.58 -20.65
CA ASN A 47 -10.14 -7.29 -20.92
C ASN A 47 -9.45 -6.56 -19.75
N HIS A 48 -9.76 -6.97 -18.52
CA HIS A 48 -9.14 -6.42 -17.32
C HIS A 48 -7.68 -6.87 -17.19
N ALA A 49 -6.86 -6.04 -16.54
CA ALA A 49 -5.48 -6.39 -16.20
C ALA A 49 -5.26 -6.50 -14.69
N LEU A 50 -4.38 -7.41 -14.30
CA LEU A 50 -3.87 -7.54 -12.94
C LEU A 50 -2.35 -7.32 -12.95
N THR A 51 -1.86 -6.43 -12.10
CA THR A 51 -0.42 -6.13 -12.00
C THR A 51 0.05 -6.15 -10.56
N GLY A 52 1.32 -6.49 -10.34
CA GLY A 52 1.95 -6.47 -9.03
C GLY A 52 2.95 -5.31 -8.89
N TYR A 53 3.04 -4.76 -7.68
CA TYR A 53 4.03 -3.77 -7.29
C TYR A 53 4.65 -4.15 -5.94
N SER A 54 5.97 -4.29 -5.90
CA SER A 54 6.73 -4.48 -4.68
C SER A 54 7.86 -3.47 -4.63
N ILE A 55 7.77 -2.50 -3.71
CA ILE A 55 8.82 -1.48 -3.55
C ILE A 55 10.16 -2.10 -3.15
N GLY A 56 10.14 -3.21 -2.40
CA GLY A 56 11.34 -3.93 -1.97
C GLY A 56 11.98 -4.76 -3.08
N ASP A 57 11.21 -5.29 -4.04
CA ASP A 57 11.79 -5.93 -5.23
C ASP A 57 12.27 -4.88 -6.24
N LEU A 58 11.52 -3.80 -6.40
CA LEU A 58 11.90 -2.67 -7.25
C LEU A 58 13.23 -2.05 -6.80
N SER A 59 13.47 -1.92 -5.49
CA SER A 59 14.74 -1.39 -4.96
C SER A 59 15.94 -2.24 -5.36
N ARG A 60 15.78 -3.57 -5.44
CA ARG A 60 16.84 -4.50 -5.82
C ARG A 60 17.09 -4.53 -7.32
N ARG A 61 16.02 -4.57 -8.12
CA ARG A 61 16.12 -4.78 -9.57
C ARG A 61 16.29 -3.48 -10.37
N ALA A 62 15.75 -2.38 -9.87
CA ALA A 62 15.73 -1.10 -10.58
C ALA A 62 15.88 0.08 -9.58
N PRO A 63 17.01 0.18 -8.86
CA PRO A 63 17.22 1.21 -7.84
C PRO A 63 17.08 2.64 -8.38
N GLU A 64 17.50 2.91 -9.62
CA GLU A 64 17.33 4.24 -10.24
C GLU A 64 15.86 4.60 -10.48
N THR A 65 15.02 3.61 -10.80
CA THR A 65 13.58 3.83 -10.93
C THR A 65 12.96 4.13 -9.58
N LEU A 66 13.33 3.37 -8.54
CA LEU A 66 12.89 3.68 -7.18
C LEU A 66 13.34 5.08 -6.73
N ARG A 67 14.59 5.46 -7.02
CA ARG A 67 15.12 6.79 -6.69
C ARG A 67 14.28 7.89 -7.32
N ARG A 68 13.93 7.77 -8.61
CA ARG A 68 13.04 8.76 -9.27
C ARG A 68 11.68 8.85 -8.59
N HIS A 69 11.07 7.71 -8.27
CA HIS A 69 9.77 7.69 -7.58
C HIS A 69 9.84 8.33 -6.19
N ALA A 70 10.89 8.01 -5.41
CA ALA A 70 11.10 8.55 -4.08
C ALA A 70 11.30 10.08 -4.13
N LEU A 71 12.10 10.59 -5.06
CA LEU A 71 12.29 12.03 -5.22
C LEU A 71 11.01 12.75 -5.62
N ALA A 72 10.20 12.17 -6.50
CA ALA A 72 8.90 12.73 -6.85
C ALA A 72 7.96 12.80 -5.63
N ALA A 73 7.88 11.71 -4.85
CA ALA A 73 7.07 11.68 -3.63
C ALA A 73 7.55 12.70 -2.58
N LEU A 74 8.86 12.81 -2.36
CA LEU A 74 9.44 13.80 -1.46
C LEU A 74 9.16 15.24 -1.93
N GLY A 75 9.18 15.49 -3.24
CA GLY A 75 8.80 16.79 -3.81
C GLY A 75 7.33 17.14 -3.54
N LEU A 76 6.42 16.17 -3.61
CA LEU A 76 5.01 16.37 -3.26
C LEU A 76 4.83 16.69 -1.77
N VAL A 77 5.60 16.03 -0.89
CA VAL A 77 5.58 16.35 0.55
C VAL A 77 6.17 17.73 0.81
N ALA A 78 7.32 18.06 0.21
CA ALA A 78 7.99 19.33 0.39
C ALA A 78 7.16 20.53 -0.11
N SER A 79 6.37 20.34 -1.18
CA SER A 79 5.45 21.36 -1.68
C SER A 79 4.14 21.48 -0.89
N GLY A 80 3.88 20.56 0.04
CA GLY A 80 2.62 20.50 0.79
C GLY A 80 1.44 19.92 0.00
N ALA A 81 1.66 19.49 -1.26
CA ALA A 81 0.64 18.81 -2.06
C ALA A 81 0.22 17.45 -1.46
N VAL A 82 1.15 16.80 -0.75
CA VAL A 82 0.89 15.64 0.10
C VAL A 82 1.23 16.00 1.54
N ARG A 83 0.29 15.81 2.44
CA ARG A 83 0.50 15.97 3.89
C ARG A 83 0.48 14.60 4.56
N ILE A 84 1.39 14.39 5.49
CA ILE A 84 1.49 13.16 6.28
C ILE A 84 1.14 13.55 7.71
N ASP A 85 -0.02 13.10 8.16
CA ASP A 85 -0.47 13.32 9.53
C ASP A 85 0.20 12.29 10.45
N ILE A 86 1.12 12.77 11.30
CA ILE A 86 1.67 11.98 12.39
C ILE A 86 0.63 11.96 13.50
N THR A 87 0.02 10.80 13.69
CA THR A 87 -1.12 10.59 14.59
C THR A 87 -0.71 10.00 15.93
N ALA A 88 0.51 9.45 16.02
CA ALA A 88 1.10 8.99 17.26
C ALA A 88 2.62 9.10 17.23
N GLU A 89 3.21 9.53 18.34
CA GLU A 89 4.64 9.53 18.58
C GLU A 89 4.95 8.77 19.86
N TYR A 90 5.93 7.87 19.80
CA TYR A 90 6.38 7.08 20.94
C TYR A 90 7.90 7.25 21.10
N ASP A 91 8.41 7.31 22.31
CA ASP A 91 9.85 7.16 22.55
C ASP A 91 10.30 5.73 22.17
N LEU A 92 11.56 5.55 21.77
CA LEU A 92 12.06 4.24 21.34
C LEU A 92 11.84 3.12 22.38
N ALA A 93 11.86 3.45 23.67
CA ALA A 93 11.59 2.51 24.76
C ALA A 93 10.16 1.94 24.74
N GLU A 94 9.23 2.65 24.11
CA GLU A 94 7.80 2.30 24.01
C GLU A 94 7.49 1.49 22.72
N ALA A 95 8.52 1.13 21.94
CA ALA A 95 8.36 0.35 20.72
C ALA A 95 7.51 -0.94 20.88
N PRO A 96 7.59 -1.71 22.00
CA PRO A 96 6.72 -2.87 22.20
C PRO A 96 5.23 -2.51 22.23
N GLU A 97 4.86 -1.39 22.85
CA GLU A 97 3.47 -0.95 22.93
C GLU A 97 2.99 -0.40 21.59
N ALA A 98 3.82 0.40 20.92
CA ALA A 98 3.52 0.89 19.58
C ALA A 98 3.26 -0.27 18.59
N GLN A 99 4.03 -1.35 18.67
CA GLN A 99 3.84 -2.56 17.87
C GLN A 99 2.52 -3.27 18.24
N ARG A 100 2.22 -3.42 19.53
CA ARG A 100 0.97 -4.04 20.01
C ARG A 100 -0.27 -3.31 19.47
N LEU A 101 -0.27 -1.98 19.53
CA LEU A 101 -1.36 -1.14 19.00
C LEU A 101 -1.50 -1.25 17.47
N LEU A 102 -0.38 -1.34 16.75
CA LEU A 102 -0.38 -1.56 15.31
C LEU A 102 -0.98 -2.92 14.94
N GLU A 103 -0.59 -3.99 15.64
CA GLU A 103 -1.10 -5.35 15.42
C GLU A 103 -2.59 -5.48 15.77
N ALA A 104 -3.05 -4.78 16.81
CA ALA A 104 -4.46 -4.71 17.18
C ALA A 104 -5.32 -3.90 16.18
N GLY A 105 -4.69 -3.19 15.22
CA GLY A 105 -5.40 -2.31 14.29
C GLY A 105 -5.94 -1.02 14.95
N GLU A 106 -5.46 -0.68 16.15
CA GLU A 106 -5.88 0.50 16.90
C GLU A 106 -5.14 1.78 16.45
N ASN A 107 -4.05 1.62 15.69
CA ASN A 107 -3.35 2.74 15.08
C ASN A 107 -4.16 3.36 13.93
N THR A 108 -4.43 4.66 14.03
CA THR A 108 -4.91 5.47 12.91
C THR A 108 -3.74 6.22 12.29
N GLY A 109 -3.70 6.39 10.97
CA GLY A 109 -2.65 7.19 10.31
C GLY A 109 -1.22 6.67 10.55
N LYS A 110 -0.27 7.61 10.69
CA LYS A 110 1.16 7.30 10.84
C LYS A 110 1.64 7.42 12.29
N ALA A 111 2.00 6.28 12.88
CA ALA A 111 2.82 6.23 14.09
C ALA A 111 4.33 6.34 13.77
N VAL A 112 5.08 7.03 14.63
CA VAL A 112 6.54 7.15 14.55
C VAL A 112 7.21 6.88 15.89
N LEU A 113 8.43 6.35 15.85
CA LEU A 113 9.30 6.19 17.01
C LEU A 113 10.34 7.32 17.04
N ARG A 114 10.44 8.00 18.17
CA ARG A 114 11.45 9.02 18.43
C ARG A 114 12.74 8.36 18.88
N VAL A 115 13.78 8.49 18.06
CA VAL A 115 15.14 8.04 18.37
C VAL A 115 15.93 9.26 18.81
N ARG A 116 16.15 9.43 20.12
CA ARG A 116 17.12 10.41 20.63
C ARG A 116 18.54 9.87 20.34
N ARG A 117 19.40 10.72 19.79
CA ARG A 117 20.84 10.48 19.69
C ARG A 117 21.52 10.81 21.00
#